data_AF-A0A8T3QSS6-F1
#
_entry.id   AF-A0A8T3QSS6-F1
#
_cell.length_a   1.000
_cell.length_b   1.000
_cell.length_c   1.000
_cell.angle_alpha   90.00
_cell.angle_beta   90.00
_cell.angle_gamma   90.00
#
_symmetry.space_group_name_H-M   'P 1'
#
loop_
_entity.id
_entity.type
_entity.pdbx_description
1 polymer ?
#
loop_
_entity_poly.entity_id
_entity_poly.type
_entity_poly.pdbx_seq_one_letter_code
_entity_poly.pdbx_strand_id
1 'polypeptide(L)'
;MESQLAPDPSPASEHATTVAEDLPELYRTILDRVADLERLGSRVEAGRIRTSATRAYSRAWDASARRELLSLLHRADRQLVGPSTRGWSLRRRSAAAR
;
A
#
# COMPACT_ATOMS: atom_id res chain seq x y z
N MET A 1 -43.68 -4.99 23.86
CA MET A 1 -42.36 -5.55 24.18
C MET A 1 -41.56 -5.54 22.89
N GLU A 2 -40.87 -4.44 22.62
CA GLU A 2 -40.01 -4.30 21.44
C GLU A 2 -38.66 -4.93 21.78
N SER A 3 -38.52 -6.22 21.47
CA SER A 3 -37.21 -6.87 21.50
C SER A 3 -36.44 -6.41 20.28
N GLN A 4 -35.58 -5.40 20.47
CA GLN A 4 -34.49 -5.06 19.57
C GLN A 4 -33.67 -6.32 19.28
N LEU A 5 -33.89 -6.92 18.11
CA LEU A 5 -32.93 -7.80 17.49
C LEU A 5 -31.84 -6.88 16.93
N ALA A 6 -30.77 -6.66 17.71
CA ALA A 6 -29.57 -6.04 17.19
C ALA A 6 -29.08 -6.91 16.01
N PRO A 7 -28.78 -6.33 14.84
CA PRO A 7 -28.18 -7.09 13.76
C PRO A 7 -26.79 -7.53 14.21
N ASP A 8 -26.59 -8.84 14.28
CA ASP A 8 -25.30 -9.48 14.49
C ASP A 8 -24.34 -8.96 13.40
N PRO A 9 -23.33 -8.13 13.73
CA PRO A 9 -22.39 -7.67 12.73
C PRO A 9 -21.54 -8.89 12.35
N SER A 10 -21.90 -9.51 11.22
CA SER A 10 -21.13 -10.59 10.64
C SER A 10 -19.65 -10.17 10.57
N PRO A 11 -18.69 -11.00 11.03
CA PRO A 11 -17.27 -10.63 11.07
C PRO A 11 -16.70 -10.30 9.68
N ALA A 12 -17.37 -10.73 8.60
CA ALA A 12 -17.03 -10.36 7.23
C ALA A 12 -17.09 -8.84 6.97
N SER A 13 -17.97 -8.10 7.65
CA SER A 13 -18.12 -6.65 7.48
C SER A 13 -17.00 -5.84 8.15
N GLU A 14 -16.46 -6.31 9.27
CA GLU A 14 -15.31 -5.70 9.96
C GLU A 14 -14.01 -5.89 9.15
N HIS A 15 -13.89 -7.04 8.48
CA HIS A 15 -12.75 -7.33 7.61
C HIS A 15 -12.77 -6.46 6.34
N ALA A 16 -13.96 -6.10 5.84
CA ALA A 16 -14.09 -5.18 4.71
C ALA A 16 -13.71 -3.74 5.09
N THR A 17 -14.03 -3.29 6.31
CA THR A 17 -13.66 -1.95 6.80
C THR A 17 -12.16 -1.82 7.00
N THR A 18 -11.52 -2.83 7.60
CA THR A 18 -10.04 -2.84 7.77
C THR A 18 -9.29 -2.89 6.44
N VAL A 19 -9.80 -3.62 5.43
CA VAL A 19 -9.22 -3.63 4.08
C VAL A 19 -9.39 -2.27 3.40
N ALA A 20 -10.54 -1.62 3.55
CA ALA A 20 -10.81 -0.30 2.97
C ALA A 20 -9.97 0.82 3.62
N GLU A 21 -9.56 0.67 4.88
CA GLU A 21 -8.65 1.60 5.57
C GLU A 21 -7.17 1.36 5.25
N ASP A 22 -6.75 0.10 5.12
CA ASP A 22 -5.35 -0.30 4.87
C ASP A 22 -4.93 -0.07 3.40
N LEU A 23 -5.85 -0.25 2.43
CA LEU A 23 -5.55 -0.09 1.00
C LEU A 23 -5.03 1.31 0.63
N PRO A 24 -5.69 2.42 1.06
CA PRO A 24 -5.22 3.77 0.77
C PRO A 24 -3.84 4.08 1.34
N GLU A 25 -3.54 3.60 2.55
CA GLU A 25 -2.22 3.78 3.17
C GLU A 25 -1.13 2.99 2.43
N LEU A 26 -1.46 1.76 2.03
CA LEU A 26 -0.54 0.94 1.23
C LEU A 26 -0.27 1.59 -0.14
N TYR A 27 -1.31 2.12 -0.78
CA TYR A 27 -1.18 2.82 -2.06
C TYR A 27 -0.27 4.05 -1.94
N ARG A 28 -0.46 4.89 -0.91
CA ARG A 28 0.41 6.05 -0.65
C ARG A 28 1.87 5.64 -0.42
N THR A 29 2.08 4.58 0.37
CA THR A 29 3.42 4.03 0.62
C THR A 29 4.10 3.59 -0.68
N ILE A 30 3.37 2.95 -1.60
CA ILE A 30 3.91 2.58 -2.91
C ILE A 30 4.29 3.82 -3.72
N LEU A 31 3.45 4.87 -3.74
CA LEU A 31 3.77 6.11 -4.46
C LEU A 31 5.02 6.80 -3.90
N ASP A 32 5.21 6.76 -2.59
CA ASP A 32 6.42 7.22 -1.94
C ASP A 32 7.67 6.45 -2.42
N ARG A 33 7.58 5.12 -2.50
CA ARG A 33 8.66 4.27 -3.00
C ARG A 33 8.93 4.48 -4.49
N VAL A 34 7.90 4.71 -5.28
CA VAL A 34 8.01 5.11 -6.70
C VAL A 34 8.79 6.42 -6.81
N ALA A 35 8.46 7.43 -5.99
CA ALA A 35 9.18 8.71 -5.99
C ALA A 35 10.65 8.54 -5.56
N ASP A 36 10.93 7.62 -4.63
CA ASP A 36 12.31 7.28 -4.25
C ASP A 36 13.05 6.60 -5.41
N LEU A 37 12.42 5.66 -6.13
CA LEU A 37 12.99 5.01 -7.32
C LEU A 37 13.23 5.98 -8.47
N GLU A 38 12.31 6.92 -8.73
CA GLU A 38 12.48 7.96 -9.74
C GLU A 38 13.68 8.86 -9.42
N ARG A 39 13.91 9.18 -8.14
CA ARG A 39 15.06 9.95 -7.65
C ARG A 39 16.39 9.22 -7.83
N LEU A 40 16.39 7.89 -7.69
CA LEU A 40 17.57 7.05 -7.95
C LEU A 40 17.84 6.81 -9.45
N GLY A 41 17.00 7.34 -10.34
CA GLY A 41 17.14 7.18 -11.80
C GLY A 41 16.41 5.97 -12.38
N SER A 42 15.76 5.15 -11.55
CA SER A 42 15.02 3.94 -11.95
C SER A 42 13.62 4.25 -12.51
N ARG A 43 13.51 5.26 -13.39
CA ARG A 43 12.22 5.80 -13.86
C ARG A 43 11.33 4.80 -14.59
N VAL A 44 11.93 3.90 -15.39
CA VAL A 44 11.18 2.86 -16.12
C VAL A 44 10.49 1.90 -15.14
N GLU A 45 11.22 1.43 -14.13
CA GLU A 45 10.69 0.51 -13.14
C GLU A 45 9.68 1.20 -12.22
N ALA A 46 9.96 2.44 -11.82
CA ALA A 46 9.03 3.25 -11.04
C ALA A 46 7.70 3.48 -11.78
N GLY A 47 7.74 3.77 -13.09
CA GLY A 47 6.55 3.92 -13.93
C GLY A 47 5.72 2.63 -14.04
N ARG A 48 6.38 1.47 -14.12
CA ARG A 48 5.71 0.16 -14.11
C ARG A 48 4.99 -0.08 -12.79
N ILE A 49 5.68 0.13 -11.66
CA ILE A 49 5.11 -0.04 -10.32
C ILE A 49 3.92 0.89 -10.12
N ARG A 50 4.05 2.18 -10.51
CA ARG A 50 2.96 3.15 -10.42
C ARG A 50 1.72 2.71 -11.21
N THR A 51 1.93 2.28 -12.46
CA THR A 51 0.82 1.86 -13.33
C THR A 51 0.12 0.63 -12.77
N SER A 52 0.89 -0.36 -12.30
CA SER A 52 0.33 -1.57 -11.67
C SER A 52 -0.41 -1.25 -10.37
N ALA A 53 0.13 -0.36 -9.53
CA ALA A 53 -0.50 0.04 -8.27
C ALA A 53 -1.83 0.76 -8.51
N THR A 54 -1.87 1.72 -9.45
CA THR A 54 -3.11 2.42 -9.82
C THR A 54 -4.14 1.44 -10.38
N ARG A 55 -3.74 0.46 -11.20
CA ARG A 55 -4.64 -0.58 -11.70
C ARG A 55 -5.20 -1.44 -10.57
N ALA A 56 -4.36 -1.93 -9.67
CA ALA A 56 -4.80 -2.76 -8.54
C ALA A 56 -5.76 -1.98 -7.61
N TYR A 57 -5.40 -0.75 -7.25
CA TYR A 57 -6.22 0.14 -6.43
C TYR A 57 -7.58 0.48 -7.07
N SER A 58 -7.62 0.65 -8.39
CA SER A 58 -8.85 1.02 -9.12
C SER A 58 -9.73 -0.18 -9.47
N ARG A 59 -9.18 -1.40 -9.47
CA ARG A 59 -9.90 -2.61 -9.93
C ARG A 59 -10.92 -3.08 -8.90
N ALA A 60 -10.51 -3.22 -7.65
CA ALA A 60 -11.35 -3.69 -6.56
C ALA A 60 -10.76 -3.24 -5.23
N TRP A 61 -11.62 -3.01 -4.24
CA TRP A 61 -11.21 -2.68 -2.88
C TRP A 61 -11.40 -3.92 -2.00
N ASP A 62 -10.68 -4.98 -2.36
CA ASP A 62 -10.78 -6.29 -1.73
C ASP A 62 -9.41 -6.81 -1.28
N ALA A 63 -9.43 -7.98 -0.64
CA ALA A 63 -8.21 -8.64 -0.17
C ALA A 63 -7.25 -9.01 -1.31
N SER A 64 -7.74 -9.21 -2.54
CA SER A 64 -6.90 -9.52 -3.69
C SER A 64 -6.09 -8.28 -4.12
N ALA A 65 -6.76 -7.14 -4.26
CA ALA A 65 -6.10 -5.87 -4.53
C ALA A 65 -5.08 -5.51 -3.45
N ARG A 66 -5.41 -5.77 -2.18
CA ARG A 66 -4.46 -5.62 -1.07
C ARG A 66 -3.20 -6.48 -1.25
N ARG A 67 -3.35 -7.76 -1.60
CA ARG A 67 -2.21 -8.66 -1.86
C ARG A 67 -1.37 -8.25 -3.07
N GLU A 68 -2.00 -7.77 -4.12
CA GLU A 68 -1.32 -7.22 -5.30
C GLU A 68 -0.49 -5.99 -4.92
N LEU A 69 -1.07 -5.04 -4.19
CA LEU A 69 -0.39 -3.84 -3.72
C LEU A 69 0.77 -4.18 -2.77
N LEU A 70 0.61 -5.13 -1.84
CA LEU A 70 1.69 -5.61 -0.97
C LEU A 70 2.87 -6.19 -1.76
N SER A 71 2.56 -6.95 -2.82
CA SER A 71 3.58 -7.52 -3.70
C SER A 71 4.35 -6.45 -4.47
N LEU A 72 3.66 -5.39 -4.91
CA LEU A 72 4.28 -4.23 -5.56
C LEU A 72 5.17 -3.44 -4.60
N LEU A 73 4.72 -3.26 -3.35
CA LEU A 73 5.51 -2.62 -2.30
C LEU A 73 6.81 -3.38 -2.05
N HIS A 74 6.73 -4.70 -1.84
CA HIS A 74 7.93 -5.52 -1.63
C HIS A 74 8.89 -5.50 -2.83
N ARG A 75 8.35 -5.46 -4.06
CA ARG A 75 9.16 -5.27 -5.27
C ARG A 75 9.87 -3.92 -5.27
N ALA A 76 9.18 -2.84 -4.93
CA ALA A 76 9.77 -1.51 -4.85
C ALA A 76 10.88 -1.45 -3.80
N ASP A 77 10.65 -2.01 -2.60
CA ASP A 77 11.64 -2.06 -1.53
C ASP A 77 12.89 -2.85 -1.95
N ARG A 78 12.76 -3.99 -2.62
CA ARG A 78 13.93 -4.74 -3.13
C ARG A 78 14.77 -3.92 -4.11
N GLN A 79 14.13 -3.10 -4.95
CA GLN A 79 14.85 -2.23 -5.88
C GLN A 79 15.54 -1.06 -5.19
N LEU A 80 15.05 -0.62 -4.03
CA LEU A 80 15.71 0.38 -3.19
C LEU A 80 16.87 -0.20 -2.37
N VAL A 81 16.79 -1.48 -1.98
CA VAL A 81 17.80 -2.18 -1.16
C VAL A 81 18.91 -2.80 -2.00
N GLY A 82 18.71 -2.99 -3.31
CA GLY A 82 19.79 -3.37 -4.24
C GLY A 82 21.01 -2.44 -4.12
N PRO A 83 22.19 -2.81 -4.67
CA PRO A 83 23.47 -2.14 -4.39
C PRO A 83 23.58 -0.73 -5.03
N SER A 84 22.67 0.16 -4.66
CA SER A 84 22.80 1.60 -4.77
C SER A 84 23.78 2.03 -3.69
N THR A 85 25.05 2.09 -4.09
CA THR A 85 26.08 2.75 -3.32
C THR A 85 25.66 4.20 -3.07
N ARG A 86 25.71 4.59 -1.78
CA ARG A 86 25.66 5.96 -1.23
C ARG A 86 24.27 6.59 -1.03
N GLY A 87 23.79 6.49 0.22
CA GLY A 87 23.59 7.73 0.99
C GLY A 87 22.20 8.08 1.53
N TRP A 88 21.17 7.23 1.44
CA TRP A 88 19.79 7.68 1.74
C TRP A 88 19.07 6.96 2.90
N SER A 89 19.70 6.04 3.64
CA SER A 89 19.00 5.16 4.58
C SER A 89 18.48 5.79 5.90
N LEU A 90 18.40 7.13 6.05
CA LEU A 90 18.05 7.73 7.36
C LEU A 90 16.93 8.78 7.39
N ARG A 91 16.23 9.10 6.28
CA ARG A 91 15.25 10.22 6.30
C ARG A 91 13.76 9.88 6.31
N ARG A 92 13.35 8.62 6.55
CA ARG A 92 11.91 8.30 6.69
C ARG A 92 11.60 7.59 8.00
N ARG A 93 11.93 8.29 9.08
CA ARG A 93 11.42 8.08 10.44
C ARG A 93 10.60 9.33 10.77
N SER A 94 9.34 9.44 10.34
CA SER A 94 8.41 10.51 10.76
C SER A 94 6.97 10.22 10.29
N ALA A 95 6.04 10.30 11.25
CA ALA A 95 4.57 10.17 11.19
C ALA A 95 4.04 8.72 11.11
N ALA A 96 3.37 8.14 12.11
CA ALA A 96 2.47 8.68 13.15
C ALA A 96 2.81 8.03 14.54
N ALA A 97 2.90 8.65 15.73
CA ALA A 97 2.10 9.63 16.47
C ALA A 97 0.61 9.22 16.58
N ARG A 98 -0.01 8.98 17.73
CA ARG A 98 0.37 8.95 19.13
C ARG A 98 -0.82 8.31 19.86
#